data_AF-A0AB34GCG7-F1
#
_entry.id   AF-A0AB34GCG7-F1
#
_cell.length_a   1.000
_cell.length_b   1.000
_cell.length_c   1.000
_cell.angle_alpha   90.00
_cell.angle_beta   90.00
_cell.angle_gamma   90.00
#
_symmetry.space_group_name_H-M   'P 1'
#
loop_
_entity.id
_entity.type
_entity.pdbx_description
1 polymer ?
#
loop_
_entity_poly.entity_id
_entity_poly.type
_entity_poly.pdbx_seq_one_letter_code
_entity_poly.pdbx_strand_id
1 'polypeptide(L)'
;MDLRTRRGGRVYYILSRCPFGIEDGKKRFGIERLLNSHTYSSAFPLHDGQYWKPSEPPNPVNERYTLCQNWARFSYFYKEQPFNLIR
;
A
#
# COMPACT_ATOMS: atom_id res chain seq x y z
N MET A 1 8.55 3.46 10.46
CA MET A 1 7.97 4.16 9.29
C MET A 1 8.92 4.03 8.12
N ASP A 2 8.73 2.94 7.39
CA ASP A 2 9.50 2.60 6.20
C ASP A 2 9.33 3.65 5.08
N LEU A 3 10.35 3.80 4.24
CA LEU A 3 10.37 4.69 3.08
C LEU A 3 9.26 4.35 2.08
N ARG A 4 8.75 3.12 2.02
CA ARG A 4 7.67 2.71 1.09
C ARG A 4 6.32 3.21 1.51
N THR A 5 5.97 3.10 2.78
CA THR A 5 4.73 3.68 3.32
C THR A 5 4.69 5.18 3.07
N ARG A 6 5.83 5.86 3.22
CA ARG A 6 5.98 7.29 2.87
C ARG A 6 5.86 7.57 1.37
N ARG A 7 6.33 6.67 0.50
CA ARG A 7 6.16 6.78 -0.96
C ARG A 7 4.70 6.57 -1.38
N GLY A 8 4.05 5.51 -0.88
CA GLY A 8 2.64 5.24 -1.13
C GLY A 8 1.74 6.40 -0.70
N GLY A 9 1.98 6.95 0.50
CA GLY A 9 1.25 8.13 0.99
C GLY A 9 1.44 9.37 0.11
N ARG A 10 2.66 9.65 -0.36
CA ARG A 10 2.91 10.77 -1.29
C ARG A 10 2.25 10.58 -2.65
N VAL A 11 2.33 9.38 -3.22
CA VAL A 11 1.68 9.07 -4.51
C VAL A 11 0.17 9.20 -4.38
N TYR A 12 -0.42 8.62 -3.34
CA TYR A 12 -1.85 8.73 -3.08
C TYR A 12 -2.28 10.19 -2.87
N TYR A 13 -1.49 10.97 -2.12
CA TYR A 13 -1.74 12.40 -1.95
C TYR A 13 -1.77 13.17 -3.28
N ILE A 14 -0.83 12.89 -4.18
CA ILE A 14 -0.81 13.48 -5.53
C ILE A 14 -2.07 13.06 -6.29
N LEU A 15 -2.34 11.76 -6.36
CA LEU A 15 -3.51 11.20 -7.06
C LEU A 15 -4.84 11.75 -6.52
N SER A 16 -4.94 12.08 -5.24
CA SER A 16 -6.12 12.69 -4.63
C SER A 16 -6.36 14.14 -5.06
N ARG A 17 -5.34 14.83 -5.58
CA ARG A 17 -5.39 16.26 -5.96
C ARG A 17 -5.19 16.51 -7.44
N CYS A 18 -4.85 15.49 -8.22
CA CYS A 18 -4.72 15.61 -9.66
C CYS A 18 -6.08 15.95 -10.31
N PRO A 19 -6.16 17.02 -11.11
CA PRO A 19 -7.33 17.28 -11.94
C PRO A 19 -7.38 16.28 -13.10
N PHE A 20 -8.56 15.76 -13.43
CA PHE A 20 -8.72 14.81 -14.53
C PHE A 20 -9.76 15.23 -15.58
N GLY A 21 -10.48 16.33 -15.36
CA GLY A 21 -11.47 16.83 -16.32
C GLY A 21 -12.21 18.05 -15.82
N ILE A 22 -13.05 18.61 -16.69
CA ILE A 22 -13.98 19.70 -16.37
C ILE A 22 -15.38 19.20 -16.72
N GLU A 23 -16.29 19.27 -15.76
CA GLU A 23 -17.69 18.87 -15.91
C GLU A 23 -18.56 19.98 -15.34
N ASP A 24 -19.52 20.48 -16.11
CA ASP A 24 -20.35 21.64 -15.75
C ASP A 24 -19.56 22.88 -15.31
N GLY A 25 -18.43 23.15 -15.97
CA GLY A 25 -17.54 24.27 -15.65
C GLY A 25 -16.72 24.09 -14.36
N LYS A 26 -16.87 22.96 -13.65
CA LYS A 26 -16.11 22.65 -12.43
C LYS A 26 -15.01 21.64 -12.72
N LYS A 27 -13.78 21.93 -12.26
CA LYS A 27 -12.67 20.97 -12.31
C LYS A 27 -12.98 19.77 -11.41
N ARG A 28 -12.85 18.57 -11.96
CA ARG A 28 -12.94 17.31 -11.21
C ARG A 28 -11.55 16.90 -10.74
N PHE A 29 -11.47 16.45 -9.50
CA PHE A 29 -10.22 16.08 -8.85
C PHE A 29 -10.34 14.72 -8.19
N GLY A 30 -9.20 14.05 -8.08
CA GLY A 30 -9.01 12.95 -7.15
C GLY A 30 -9.36 11.58 -7.70
N ILE A 31 -8.54 10.61 -7.30
CA ILE A 31 -8.67 9.20 -7.69
C ILE A 31 -9.97 8.54 -7.20
N GLU A 32 -10.49 8.94 -6.04
CA GLU A 32 -11.72 8.37 -5.46
C GLU A 32 -12.93 8.53 -6.39
N ARG A 33 -13.02 9.67 -7.07
CA ARG A 33 -14.12 9.93 -7.98
C ARG A 33 -14.09 9.00 -9.19
N LEU A 34 -12.89 8.73 -9.72
CA LEU A 34 -12.66 7.81 -10.83
C LEU A 34 -12.98 6.35 -10.45
N LEU A 35 -12.75 5.99 -9.19
CA LEU A 35 -13.14 4.68 -8.64
C LEU A 35 -14.67 4.59 -8.49
N ASN A 36 -15.31 5.61 -7.93
CA ASN A 36 -16.77 5.63 -7.73
C ASN A 36 -17.55 5.66 -9.06
N SER A 37 -17.02 6.33 -10.09
CA SER A 37 -17.59 6.30 -11.44
C SER A 37 -17.27 5.01 -12.21
N HIS A 38 -16.58 4.05 -11.60
CA HIS A 38 -16.14 2.80 -12.22
C HIS A 38 -15.26 3.02 -13.47
N THR A 39 -14.66 4.20 -13.60
CA THR A 39 -13.68 4.50 -14.66
C THR A 39 -12.38 3.76 -14.38
N TYR A 40 -12.01 3.65 -13.10
CA TYR A 40 -11.00 2.71 -12.63
C TYR A 40 -11.65 1.64 -11.76
N SER A 41 -11.21 0.40 -11.94
CA SER A 41 -11.69 -0.74 -11.14
C SER A 41 -11.13 -0.73 -9.72
N SER A 42 -9.85 -0.36 -9.55
CA SER A 42 -9.18 -0.41 -8.25
C SER A 42 -7.92 0.46 -8.21
N ALA A 43 -7.59 1.00 -7.04
CA ALA A 43 -6.30 1.63 -6.78
C ALA A 43 -5.78 1.18 -5.41
N PHE A 44 -4.56 0.66 -5.36
CA PHE A 44 -3.93 0.19 -4.14
C PHE A 44 -2.39 0.30 -4.24
N PRO A 45 -1.68 0.53 -3.12
CA PRO A 45 -0.23 0.49 -3.11
C PRO A 45 0.26 -0.95 -3.36
N LEU A 46 1.36 -1.09 -4.10
CA LEU A 46 1.98 -2.39 -4.33
C LEU A 46 2.82 -2.81 -3.11
N HIS A 47 2.74 -4.10 -2.76
CA HIS A 47 3.55 -4.70 -1.70
C HIS A 47 4.92 -5.18 -2.23
N ASP A 48 5.86 -5.40 -1.31
CA ASP A 48 7.26 -5.78 -1.60
C ASP A 48 7.47 -7.22 -2.08
N GLY A 49 6.40 -8.00 -2.17
CA GLY A 49 6.45 -9.38 -2.63
C GLY A 49 5.44 -10.29 -1.95
N GLN A 50 5.59 -11.58 -2.23
CA GLN A 50 4.76 -12.66 -1.69
C GLN A 50 5.11 -12.90 -0.21
N TYR A 51 4.12 -12.99 0.67
CA TYR A 51 4.38 -13.18 2.11
C TYR A 51 4.90 -14.60 2.45
N TRP A 52 4.71 -15.58 1.57
CA TRP A 52 5.09 -16.98 1.79
C TRP A 52 6.44 -17.35 1.18
N LYS A 53 7.04 -16.45 0.39
CA LYS A 53 8.31 -16.70 -0.30
C LYS A 53 9.31 -15.58 0.03
N PRO A 54 10.57 -15.92 0.37
CA PRO A 54 11.60 -14.91 0.53
C PRO A 54 11.87 -14.19 -0.80
N SER A 55 12.26 -12.92 -0.71
CA SER A 55 12.71 -12.12 -1.85
C SER A 55 14.01 -12.71 -2.41
N GLU A 56 14.07 -12.91 -3.73
CA GLU A 56 15.28 -13.38 -4.41
C GLU A 56 16.27 -12.23 -4.63
N PRO A 57 17.59 -12.43 -4.45
CA PRO A 57 18.60 -11.42 -4.77
C PRO A 57 18.45 -10.95 -6.23
N PRO A 58 18.57 -9.64 -6.51
CA PRO A 58 19.06 -8.57 -5.65
C PRO A 58 17.97 -7.84 -4.84
N ASN A 59 16.75 -8.40 -4.77
CA ASN A 59 15.64 -7.69 -4.15
C ASN A 59 15.84 -7.54 -2.63
N PRO A 60 15.46 -6.38 -2.06
CA PRO A 60 15.54 -6.13 -0.63
C PRO A 60 14.65 -7.09 0.16
N VAL A 61 15.00 -7.30 1.43
CA VAL A 61 14.27 -8.16 2.36
C VAL A 61 12.78 -7.81 2.35
N ASN A 62 11.95 -8.82 2.10
CA ASN A 62 10.50 -8.68 2.14
C ASN A 62 10.00 -8.65 3.60
N GLU A 63 9.56 -7.48 4.04
CA GLU A 63 9.01 -7.29 5.38
C GLU A 63 7.76 -8.14 5.64
N ARG A 64 6.91 -8.37 4.61
CA ARG A 64 5.72 -9.22 4.75
C ARG A 64 6.06 -10.68 5.01
N TYR A 65 7.13 -11.16 4.36
CA TYR A 65 7.63 -12.51 4.61
C TYR A 65 8.13 -12.63 6.05
N THR A 66 8.94 -11.66 6.50
CA THR A 66 9.46 -11.61 7.87
C THR A 66 8.33 -11.56 8.91
N LEU A 67 7.31 -10.74 8.68
CA LEU A 67 6.15 -10.63 9.56
C LEU A 67 5.37 -11.95 9.62
N CYS A 68 5.16 -12.60 8.48
CA CYS A 68 4.46 -13.89 8.42
C CYS A 68 5.24 -14.99 9.17
N GLN A 69 6.56 -15.04 9.06
CA GLN A 69 7.36 -16.06 9.74
C GLN A 69 7.40 -15.86 11.27
N ASN A 70 7.37 -14.61 11.73
CA ASN A 70 7.66 -14.29 13.12
C ASN A 70 6.45 -13.88 13.97
N TRP A 71 5.33 -13.50 13.36
CA TRP A 71 4.19 -12.97 14.12
C TRP A 71 2.81 -13.15 13.49
N ALA A 72 2.62 -12.86 12.20
CA ALA A 72 1.29 -12.84 11.55
C ALA A 72 0.72 -14.24 11.24
N ARG A 73 0.85 -15.17 12.19
CA ARG A 73 0.30 -16.53 12.16
C ARG A 73 -0.44 -16.78 13.46
N PHE A 74 -1.56 -17.48 13.37
CA PHE A 74 -2.39 -17.77 14.55
C PHE A 74 -1.59 -18.43 15.68
N SER A 75 -0.65 -19.32 15.36
CA SER A 75 0.21 -19.99 16.35
C SER A 75 1.22 -19.08 17.07
N TYR A 76 1.26 -17.79 16.75
CA TYR A 76 2.16 -16.79 17.34
C TYR A 76 1.41 -15.75 18.18
N PHE A 77 0.13 -16.01 18.52
CA PHE A 77 -0.72 -15.09 19.28
C PHE A 77 -0.17 -14.71 20.67
N TYR A 78 0.70 -15.56 21.24
CA TYR A 78 1.34 -15.32 22.53
C TYR A 78 2.63 -14.49 22.44
N LYS A 79 3.13 -14.18 21.23
CA LYS A 79 4.33 -13.36 21.04
C LYS A 79 3.98 -11.89 21.04
N GLU A 80 4.87 -11.08 21.61
CA GLU A 80 4.74 -9.62 21.57
C GLU A 80 4.66 -9.09 20.14
N GLN A 81 3.86 -8.03 19.97
CA GLN A 81 3.67 -7.40 18.67
C GLN A 81 4.96 -6.70 18.22
N PRO A 82 5.48 -6.98 17.00
CA PRO A 82 6.64 -6.29 16.47
C PRO A 82 6.24 -4.88 15.96
N PHE A 83 6.03 -3.94 16.88
CA PHE A 83 5.54 -2.58 16.61
C PHE A 83 6.33 -1.83 15.54
N ASN A 84 7.65 -2.01 15.51
CA ASN A 84 8.51 -1.33 14.55
C ASN A 84 8.33 -1.83 13.10
N LEU A 85 7.90 -3.08 12.92
CA LEU A 85 7.73 -3.72 11.62
C LEU A 85 6.34 -3.45 11.01
N ILE A 86 5.34 -3.14 11.83
CA ILE A 86 3.95 -2.92 11.39
C ILE A 86 3.55 -1.45 11.21
N ARG A 87 4.47 -0.49 11.50
CA ARG A 87 4.18 0.95 11.58
C ARG A 87 4.59 1.78 10.36
#